data_AF-A0A0G0KHK3-F1
#
_entry.id   AF-A0A0G0KHK3-F1
#
_cell.length_a   1.000
_cell.length_b   1.000
_cell.length_c   1.000
_cell.angle_alpha   90.00
_cell.angle_beta   90.00
_cell.angle_gamma   90.00
#
_symmetry.space_group_name_H-M   'P 1'
#
loop_
_entity.id
_entity.type
_entity.pdbx_description
1 polymer ?
#
loop_
_entity_poly.entity_id
_entity_poly.type
_entity_poly.pdbx_seq_one_letter_code
_entity_poly.pdbx_strand_id
1 'polypeptide(L)'
;AFIHAVDNFDTMKNEPYNVGLSDANLSKLELCAKIKEQVPDFVYLESPVGEDPDKRDYIVSNEKIEKTGFMPIYSLEMGIKELIKGYRIITNSRYSNV
;
A
#
# COMPACT_ATOMS: atom_id res chain seq x y z
N ALA A 1 -7.45 11.11 -3.31
CA ALA A 1 -7.06 11.47 -4.69
C ALA A 1 -8.27 11.80 -5.56
N PHE A 2 -9.28 10.92 -5.68
CA PHE A 2 -10.42 11.19 -6.57
C PHE A 2 -11.19 12.47 -6.25
N ILE A 3 -11.60 12.69 -4.99
CA ILE A 3 -12.29 13.92 -4.58
C ILE A 3 -11.43 15.15 -4.86
N HIS A 4 -10.14 15.11 -4.47
CA HIS A 4 -9.17 16.18 -4.77
C HIS A 4 -9.10 16.52 -6.26
N ALA A 5 -9.10 15.53 -7.15
CA ALA A 5 -9.07 15.74 -8.60
C ALA A 5 -10.39 16.30 -9.15
N VAL A 6 -11.52 15.95 -8.54
CA VAL A 6 -12.83 16.53 -8.89
C VAL A 6 -12.90 17.99 -8.47
N ASP A 7 -12.47 18.30 -7.24
CA ASP A 7 -12.49 19.66 -6.69
C ASP A 7 -11.50 20.59 -7.43
N ASN A 8 -10.43 20.03 -8.00
CA ASN A 8 -9.39 20.76 -8.74
C ASN A 8 -9.42 20.44 -10.25
N PHE A 9 -10.58 20.08 -10.80
CA PHE A 9 -10.68 19.55 -12.16
C PHE A 9 -10.07 20.46 -13.22
N ASP A 10 -10.30 21.77 -13.14
CA ASP A 10 -9.82 22.70 -14.17
C ASP A 10 -8.29 22.79 -14.27
N THR A 11 -7.58 22.60 -13.15
CA THR A 11 -6.12 22.62 -13.09
C THR A 11 -5.50 21.24 -13.28
N MET A 12 -6.28 20.17 -13.09
CA MET A 12 -5.81 18.78 -13.18
C MET A 12 -6.27 18.01 -14.42
N LYS A 13 -7.17 18.56 -15.24
CA LYS A 13 -7.69 17.87 -16.43
C LYS A 13 -6.61 17.57 -17.48
N ASN A 14 -6.81 16.47 -18.21
CA ASN A 14 -5.98 16.00 -19.33
C ASN A 14 -4.55 15.58 -18.97
N GLU A 15 -4.27 15.32 -17.70
CA GLU A 15 -2.94 14.95 -17.22
C GLU A 15 -2.99 13.62 -16.42
N PRO A 16 -2.01 12.71 -16.59
CA PRO A 16 -1.89 11.54 -15.73
C PRO A 16 -1.20 11.90 -14.41
N TYR A 17 -1.60 11.23 -13.32
CA TYR A 17 -1.02 11.41 -12.00
C TYR A 17 -0.73 10.06 -11.36
N ASN A 18 0.52 9.85 -10.96
CA ASN A 18 0.88 8.74 -10.07
C ASN A 18 0.32 9.03 -8.68
N VAL A 19 -0.25 8.00 -8.04
CA VAL A 19 -0.84 8.11 -6.72
C VAL A 19 -0.27 6.99 -5.86
N GLY A 20 0.44 7.36 -4.81
CA GLY A 20 1.10 6.42 -3.91
C GLY A 20 1.58 7.13 -2.64
N LEU A 21 2.26 6.38 -1.80
CA LEU A 21 2.92 6.88 -0.61
C LEU A 21 4.39 7.14 -0.93
N SER A 22 4.78 8.40 -1.06
CA SER A 22 6.17 8.77 -1.37
C SER A 22 7.14 8.44 -0.25
N ASP A 23 6.64 8.34 0.99
CA ASP A 23 7.36 7.93 2.18
C ASP A 23 7.41 6.41 2.38
N ALA A 24 6.76 5.62 1.52
CA ALA A 24 6.69 4.16 1.63
C ALA A 24 7.06 3.44 0.32
N ASN A 25 8.21 3.80 -0.25
CA ASN A 25 8.84 3.07 -1.36
C ASN A 25 9.62 1.87 -0.80
N LEU A 26 8.95 0.74 -0.59
CA LEU A 26 9.52 -0.45 0.05
C LEU A 26 9.55 -1.64 -0.90
N SER A 27 10.62 -2.43 -0.81
CA SER A 27 10.67 -3.79 -1.33
C SER A 27 9.71 -4.72 -0.58
N LYS A 28 9.44 -5.91 -1.14
CA LYS A 28 8.61 -6.94 -0.49
C LYS A 28 9.17 -7.35 0.88
N LEU A 29 10.49 -7.43 1.00
CA LEU A 29 11.16 -7.79 2.26
C LEU A 29 11.01 -6.69 3.32
N GLU A 30 11.17 -5.43 2.93
CA GLU A 30 10.98 -4.30 3.84
C GLU A 30 9.53 -4.16 4.29
N LEU A 31 8.56 -4.40 3.39
CA LEU A 31 7.16 -4.48 3.77
C LEU A 31 6.90 -5.62 4.77
N CYS A 32 7.49 -6.79 4.56
CA CYS A 32 7.39 -7.90 5.51
C CYS A 32 7.96 -7.52 6.89
N ALA A 33 9.09 -6.81 6.93
CA ALA A 33 9.67 -6.30 8.17
C ALA A 33 8.71 -5.34 8.89
N LYS A 34 8.10 -4.39 8.16
CA LYS A 34 7.10 -3.46 8.70
C LYS A 34 5.85 -4.17 9.25
N ILE A 35 5.40 -5.24 8.60
CA ILE A 35 4.30 -6.06 9.11
C ILE A 35 4.72 -6.77 10.40
N LYS A 36 5.93 -7.32 10.44
CA LYS A 36 6.46 -8.04 11.62
C LYS A 36 6.59 -7.16 12.86
N GLU A 37 6.89 -5.87 12.70
CA GLU A 37 6.87 -4.90 13.81
C GLU A 37 5.52 -4.87 14.55
N GLN A 38 4.41 -5.10 13.84
CA GLN A 38 3.06 -5.11 14.41
C GLN A 38 2.50 -6.52 14.66
N VAL A 39 3.09 -7.54 14.03
CA VAL A 39 2.73 -8.96 14.18
C VAL A 39 4.01 -9.75 14.48
N PRO A 40 4.46 -9.82 15.76
CA PRO A 40 5.77 -10.37 16.10
C PRO A 40 5.96 -11.84 15.67
N ASP A 41 4.89 -12.62 15.68
CA ASP A 41 4.89 -14.04 15.29
C ASP A 41 4.82 -14.24 13.76
N PHE A 42 4.83 -13.16 12.97
CA PHE A 42 4.88 -13.24 11.52
C PHE A 42 6.25 -13.77 11.06
N VAL A 43 6.23 -14.93 10.41
CA VAL A 43 7.40 -15.58 9.81
C VAL A 43 7.29 -15.51 8.30
N TYR A 44 8.32 -15.00 7.65
CA TYR A 44 8.45 -14.96 6.20
C TYR A 44 9.83 -15.48 5.79
N LEU A 45 9.88 -16.12 4.62
CA LEU A 45 11.08 -16.73 4.05
C LEU A 45 11.23 -16.26 2.61
N GLU A 46 12.48 -16.03 2.20
CA GLU A 46 12.81 -15.78 0.80
C GLU A 46 13.04 -17.13 0.09
N SER A 47 12.53 -17.27 -1.13
CA SER A 47 12.80 -18.41 -2.00
C SER A 47 13.62 -17.95 -3.20
N PRO A 48 14.77 -18.60 -3.49
CA PRO A 48 15.50 -18.33 -4.73
C PRO A 48 14.84 -18.99 -5.96
N VAL A 49 13.81 -19.82 -5.73
CA VAL A 49 13.08 -20.54 -6.78
C VAL A 49 11.78 -19.81 -7.09
N GLY A 50 11.58 -19.47 -8.36
CA GLY A 50 10.45 -18.69 -8.87
C GLY A 50 10.88 -17.29 -9.29
N GLU A 51 10.34 -16.80 -10.41
CA GLU A 51 10.54 -15.41 -10.84
C GLU A 51 9.31 -14.60 -10.43
N ASP A 52 9.54 -13.40 -9.91
CA ASP A 52 8.46 -12.46 -9.67
C ASP A 52 7.83 -12.06 -11.00
N PRO A 53 6.56 -12.41 -11.30
CA PRO A 53 5.91 -11.92 -12.50
C PRO A 53 5.80 -10.40 -12.47
N ASP A 54 5.89 -9.80 -11.27
CA ASP A 54 5.90 -8.38 -11.04
C ASP A 54 7.33 -7.82 -10.93
N LYS A 55 7.90 -7.42 -12.07
CA LYS A 55 9.26 -6.88 -12.18
C LYS A 55 9.38 -5.39 -11.83
N ARG A 56 8.48 -4.86 -11.02
CA ARG A 56 8.43 -3.42 -10.70
C ARG A 56 9.50 -3.06 -9.66
N ASP A 57 10.74 -2.93 -10.14
CA ASP A 57 11.90 -2.54 -9.32
C ASP A 57 12.29 -1.07 -9.50
N TYR A 58 11.30 -0.18 -9.63
CA TYR A 58 11.53 1.26 -9.79
C TYR A 58 10.68 2.08 -8.82
N ILE A 59 11.26 3.20 -8.38
CA ILE A 59 10.57 4.19 -7.55
C ILE A 59 9.69 5.05 -8.44
N VAL A 60 8.40 5.12 -8.12
CA VAL A 60 7.44 5.98 -8.81
C VAL A 60 7.34 7.32 -8.08
N SER A 61 7.64 8.42 -8.77
CA SER A 61 7.45 9.75 -8.20
C SER A 61 5.97 10.14 -8.20
N ASN A 62 5.47 10.57 -7.04
CA ASN A 62 4.14 11.14 -6.86
C ASN A 62 4.17 12.69 -6.76
N GLU A 63 5.32 13.32 -6.98
CA GLU A 63 5.49 14.78 -6.83
C GLU A 63 4.46 15.59 -7.63
N LYS A 64 4.07 15.08 -8.80
CA LYS A 64 3.10 15.76 -9.68
C LYS A 64 1.75 15.95 -8.98
N ILE A 65 1.25 14.94 -8.27
CA ILE A 65 -0.02 15.06 -7.55
C ILE A 65 0.17 15.83 -6.24
N GLU A 66 1.30 15.66 -5.55
CA GLU A 66 1.61 16.39 -4.31
C GLU A 66 1.70 17.90 -4.52
N LYS A 67 2.27 18.34 -5.66
CA LYS A 67 2.31 19.75 -6.07
C LYS A 67 0.93 20.37 -6.30
N THR A 68 -0.12 19.57 -6.48
CA THR A 68 -1.51 20.05 -6.54
C THR A 68 -2.12 20.26 -5.15
N GLY A 69 -1.38 19.99 -4.07
CA GLY A 69 -1.84 20.07 -2.70
C GLY A 69 -2.42 18.76 -2.14
N PHE A 70 -2.43 17.68 -2.94
CA PHE A 70 -2.87 16.37 -2.44
C PHE A 70 -1.84 15.80 -1.46
N MET A 71 -2.30 15.34 -0.30
CA MET A 71 -1.47 14.64 0.67
C MET A 71 -2.21 13.38 1.17
N PRO A 72 -1.59 12.19 1.14
CA PRO A 72 -2.17 11.01 1.77
C PRO A 72 -2.28 11.22 3.28
N ILE A 73 -3.43 10.87 3.85
CA ILE A 73 -3.70 11.01 5.29
C ILE A 73 -3.30 9.74 6.04
N TYR A 74 -3.34 8.59 5.38
CA TYR A 74 -3.05 7.28 5.95
C TYR A 74 -1.64 6.81 5.57
N SER A 75 -0.86 6.42 6.57
CA SER A 75 0.45 5.80 6.38
C SER A 75 0.32 4.29 6.19
N LEU A 76 1.41 3.66 5.74
CA LEU A 76 1.50 2.21 5.62
C LEU A 76 1.24 1.53 6.97
N GLU A 77 1.84 2.00 8.06
CA GLU A 77 1.70 1.42 9.39
C GLU A 77 0.25 1.51 9.90
N MET A 78 -0.46 2.60 9.60
CA MET A 78 -1.89 2.73 9.92
C MET A 78 -2.72 1.69 9.15
N GLY A 79 -2.44 1.50 7.86
CA GLY A 79 -3.10 0.49 7.04
C GLY A 79 -2.86 -0.93 7.57
N ILE A 80 -1.62 -1.28 7.93
CA ILE A 80 -1.28 -2.58 8.54
C ILE A 80 -2.09 -2.78 9.82
N LYS A 81 -2.13 -1.78 10.70
CA LYS A 81 -2.88 -1.83 11.97
C LYS A 81 -4.38 -2.04 11.76
N GLU A 82 -4.94 -1.39 10.75
CA GLU A 82 -6.35 -1.50 10.40
C GLU A 82 -6.68 -2.89 9.84
N LEU A 83 -5.85 -3.43 8.94
CA LEU A 83 -6.02 -4.77 8.38
C LEU A 83 -5.97 -5.87 9.44
N ILE A 84 -5.05 -5.77 10.41
CA ILE A 84 -4.98 -6.71 11.55
C ILE A 84 -6.31 -6.75 12.32
N LYS A 85 -6.97 -5.59 12.51
CA LYS A 85 -8.28 -5.52 13.16
C LYS A 85 -9.37 -6.09 12.26
N GLY A 86 -9.37 -5.73 10.98
CA GLY A 86 -10.37 -6.18 10.01
C GLY A 86 -10.39 -7.71 9.88
N TYR A 87 -9.23 -8.36 9.78
CA TYR A 87 -9.14 -9.81 9.66
C TYR A 87 -9.59 -10.60 10.89
N ARG A 88 -9.75 -9.96 12.06
CA ARG A 88 -10.39 -10.60 13.23
C ARG A 88 -11.91 -10.67 13.11
N ILE A 89 -12.50 -9.82 12.28
CA ILE A 89 -13.96 -9.71 12.07
C ILE A 89 -14.37 -10.54 10.86
N ILE A 90 -13.54 -10.56 9.82
CA ILE A 90 -13.83 -11.29 8.58
C ILE A 90 -13.64 -12.79 8.81
N THR A 91 -14.75 -13.54 8.86
CA THR A 91 -14.72 -15.00 8.88
C THR A 91 -14.73 -15.55 7.46
N ASN A 92 -13.61 -16.14 7.02
CA ASN A 92 -13.50 -16.81 5.71
C ASN A 92 -13.66 -18.34 5.82
N SER A 93 -14.48 -18.81 6.76
CA SER A 93 -14.68 -20.22 7.07
C SER A 93 -15.73 -20.87 6.15
N ARG A 94 -15.41 -21.03 4.86
CA ARG A 94 -16.30 -21.75 3.94
C ARG A 94 -16.42 -23.24 4.26
N TYR A 95 -15.40 -23.84 4.88
CA TYR A 95 -15.37 -25.23 5.33
C TYR A 95 -14.51 -25.36 6.60
N SER A 96 -14.95 -24.75 7.70
CA SER A 96 -14.27 -24.87 8.99
C SER A 96 -15.15 -25.62 9.98
N ASN A 97 -14.54 -26.47 10.81
CA ASN A 97 -15.23 -27.27 11.83
C ASN A 97 -15.46 -26.48 13.14
N VAL A 98 -15.51 -25.14 13.07
CA VAL A 98 -15.73 -24.27 14.24
C VAL A 98 -17.23 -24.00 14.39
#